data_AF-B1BP96-F1
#
_entry.id   AF-B1BP96-F1
#
_cell.length_a   1.000
_cell.length_b   1.000
_cell.length_c   1.000
_cell.angle_alpha   90.00
_cell.angle_beta   90.00
_cell.angle_gamma   90.00
#
_symmetry.space_group_name_H-M   'P 1'
#
loop_
_entity.id
_entity.type
_entity.pdbx_description
1 polymer ?
#
loop_
_entity_poly.entity_id
_entity_poly.type
_entity_poly.pdbx_seq_one_letter_code
_entity_poly.pdbx_strand_id
1 'polypeptide(L)' 'MGENLALVEKILNETEVQVYTLDTKETIVLKLKDYEVEDLKDSIENEETIIIGYDRENKTIDRSIKEF' A
#
# COMPACT_ATOMS: atom_id res chain seq x y z
N MET A 1 -12.34 -14.67 -2.42
CA MET A 1 -11.21 -15.00 -3.31
C MET A 1 -11.13 -13.91 -4.34
N GLY A 2 -10.40 -12.86 -4.00
CA GLY A 2 -10.20 -11.65 -4.78
C GLY A 2 -9.28 -10.81 -3.92
N GLU A 3 -7.98 -10.90 -4.18
CA GLU A 3 -7.00 -10.10 -3.46
C GLU A 3 -7.28 -8.64 -3.84
N ASN A 4 -7.65 -7.79 -2.87
CA ASN A 4 -7.83 -6.37 -3.17
C ASN A 4 -6.44 -5.78 -3.35
N LEU A 5 -6.13 -5.34 -4.57
CA LEU A 5 -4.84 -4.76 -4.91
C LEU A 5 -4.96 -3.24 -4.93
N ALA A 6 -3.95 -2.58 -4.39
CA ALA A 6 -3.80 -1.13 -4.46
C ALA A 6 -2.35 -0.78 -4.77
N LEU A 7 -2.16 0.34 -5.45
CA LEU A 7 -0.86 0.87 -5.85
C LEU A 7 -0.48 1.97 -4.87
N VAL A 8 0.71 1.90 -4.30
CA VAL A 8 1.16 2.88 -3.31
C VAL A 8 1.48 4.19 -4.00
N GLU A 9 0.78 5.26 -3.64
CA GLU A 9 1.04 6.59 -4.21
C GLU A 9 2.05 7.38 -3.36
N LYS A 10 1.82 7.41 -2.05
CA LYS A 10 2.71 8.09 -1.10
C LYS A 10 2.46 7.64 0.33
N ILE A 11 3.50 7.70 1.14
CA ILE A 11 3.39 7.52 2.59
C ILE A 11 2.96 8.85 3.19
N LEU A 12 1.86 8.83 3.96
CA LEU A 12 1.37 10.01 4.66
C LEU A 12 2.12 10.18 5.98
N ASN A 13 2.26 9.08 6.73
CA ASN A 13 2.87 9.03 8.07
C ASN A 13 3.53 7.66 8.30
N GLU A 14 4.16 7.49 9.47
CA GLU A 14 4.79 6.22 9.90
C GLU A 14 3.81 5.05 10.08
N THR A 15 2.50 5.29 9.98
CA THR A 15 1.48 4.25 10.15
C THR A 15 0.38 4.34 9.09
N GLU A 16 0.50 5.26 8.12
CA GLU A 16 -0.55 5.52 7.13
C GLU A 16 0.05 5.78 5.76
N VAL A 17 -0.55 5.14 4.75
CA VAL A 17 -0.16 5.26 3.35
C VAL A 17 -1.37 5.56 2.49
N GLN A 18 -1.20 6.46 1.53
CA GLN A 18 -2.17 6.71 0.50
C GLN A 18 -1.93 5.76 -0.66
N VAL A 19 -2.97 5.04 -1.05
CA VAL A 19 -2.90 4.04 -2.11
C VAL A 19 -4.06 4.24 -3.09
N TYR A 20 -3.81 3.90 -4.34
CA TYR A 20 -4.80 3.87 -5.39
C TYR A 20 -5.30 2.43 -5.60
N THR A 21 -6.55 2.18 -5.26
CA THR A 21 -7.16 0.85 -5.41
C THR A 21 -7.33 0.51 -6.89
N LEU A 22 -6.82 -0.65 -7.32
CA LEU A 22 -6.95 -1.10 -8.70
C LEU A 22 -8.34 -1.68 -8.99
N ASP A 23 -9.00 -2.19 -7.94
CA ASP A 23 -10.36 -2.76 -8.02
C ASP A 23 -11.42 -1.66 -8.21
N THR A 24 -11.50 -0.71 -7.26
CA THR A 24 -12.53 0.35 -7.30
C THR A 24 -12.08 1.61 -8.02
N LYS A 25 -10.80 1.73 -8.38
CA LYS A 25 -10.22 2.92 -9.02
C LYS A 25 -10.31 4.17 -8.15
N GLU A 26 -10.31 3.99 -6.84
CA GLU A 26 -10.39 5.04 -5.82
C GLU A 26 -9.10 5.17 -5.03
N THR A 27 -8.75 6.40 -4.64
CA THR A 27 -7.67 6.65 -3.70
C THR A 27 -8.18 6.53 -2.27
N ILE A 28 -7.56 5.66 -1.48
CA ILE A 28 -7.88 5.46 -0.06
C ILE A 28 -6.62 5.54 0.79
N VAL A 29 -6.82 5.70 2.10
CA VAL A 29 -5.73 5.62 3.09
C VAL A 29 -5.81 4.26 3.78
N LEU A 30 -4.68 3.56 3.79
CA LEU A 30 -4.50 2.31 4.51
C LEU A 30 -3.56 2.48 5.69
N LYS A 31 -3.81 1.72 6.74
CA LYS A 31 -2.93 1.64 7.89
C LYS A 31 -1.83 0.62 7.64
N LEU A 32 -0.60 1.10 7.81
CA LEU A 32 0.63 0.33 7.82
C LEU A 32 0.86 -0.25 9.21
N LYS A 33 1.54 -1.40 9.25
CA LYS A 33 2.22 -1.85 10.46
C LYS A 33 3.61 -1.19 10.47
N ASP A 34 4.09 -0.76 11.64
CA ASP A 34 5.35 -0.02 11.82
C ASP A 34 6.54 -0.61 11.05
N TYR A 35 6.62 -1.93 10.90
CA TYR A 35 7.76 -2.60 10.26
C TYR A 35 7.78 -2.52 8.72
N GLU A 36 6.68 -2.13 8.06
CA GLU A 36 6.59 -2.08 6.58
C GLU A 36 6.92 -0.69 6.02
N VAL A 37 7.02 0.33 6.86
CA VAL A 37 7.14 1.73 6.42
C VAL A 37 8.50 2.04 5.84
N GLU A 38 9.57 1.52 6.46
CA GLU A 38 10.93 1.75 5.99
C GLU A 38 11.16 1.14 4.61
N ASP A 39 10.66 -0.07 4.38
CA ASP A 39 10.78 -0.77 3.08
C ASP A 39 10.00 -0.05 1.97
N LEU A 40 8.80 0.45 2.29
CA LEU A 40 8.00 1.23 1.34
C LEU A 40 8.59 2.60 1.05
N LYS A 41 9.20 3.26 2.05
CA LYS A 41 9.89 4.55 1.84
C LYS A 41 11.00 4.40 0.83
N ASP A 42 11.88 3.42 1.02
CA ASP A 42 13.02 3.19 0.14
C ASP A 42 12.56 2.94 -1.30
N SER A 43 11.53 2.11 -1.50
CA SER A 43 11.00 1.85 -2.84
C SER A 43 10.32 3.04 -3.50
N ILE A 44 9.58 3.88 -2.76
CA ILE A 44 8.99 5.12 -3.32
C ILE A 44 10.10 6.10 -3.71
N GLU A 45 11.17 6.21 -2.91
CA GLU A 45 12.33 7.06 -3.24
C GLU A 45 13.10 6.57 -4.46
N ASN A 46 13.10 5.26 -4.72
CA ASN A 46 13.68 4.65 -5.92
C ASN A 46 12.74 4.67 -7.15
N GLU A 47 11.61 5.37 -7.08
CA GLU A 47 10.59 5.43 -8.14
C GLU A 47 10.01 4.04 -8.52
N GLU A 48 10.09 3.08 -7.60
CA GLU A 48 9.54 1.74 -7.79
C GLU A 48 8.01 1.77 -7.63
N THR A 49 7.32 1.06 -8.52
CA THR A 49 5.86 0.92 -8.42
C THR A 49 5.53 -0.22 -7.46
N ILE A 50 4.99 0.12 -6.29
CA ILE A 50 4.67 -0.87 -5.26
C ILE A 50 3.19 -1.21 -5.31
N ILE A 51 2.88 -2.49 -5.47
CA ILE A 51 1.51 -3.01 -5.38
C ILE A 51 1.36 -3.71 -4.04
N ILE A 52 0.25 -3.47 -3.36
CA ILE A 52 -0.03 -4.06 -2.05
C ILE A 52 -1.40 -4.73 -2.08
N GLY A 53 -1.46 -5.89 -1.44
CA GLY A 53 -2.70 -6.53 -1.05
C GLY A 53 -3.22 -5.88 0.22
N TYR A 54 -4.48 -5.44 0.20
CA TYR A 54 -5.11 -4.82 1.36
C TYR A 54 -6.42 -5.48 1.75
N ASP A 55 -6.71 -5.39 3.05
CA ASP A 55 -8.00 -5.73 3.59
C ASP A 55 -8.92 -4.52 3.52
N ARG A 56 -9.96 -4.61 2.70
CA ARG A 56 -10.91 -3.51 2.48
C ARG A 56 -11.75 -3.20 3.72
N GLU A 57 -12.07 -4.21 4.53
CA GLU A 57 -12.93 -4.07 5.71
C GLU A 57 -12.18 -3.36 6.85
N ASN A 58 -10.94 -3.77 7.09
CA ASN A 58 -10.06 -3.24 8.13
C ASN A 58 -9.23 -2.05 7.67
N LYS A 59 -9.18 -1.77 6.36
CA LYS A 59 -8.34 -0.73 5.73
C LYS A 59 -6.87 -0.85 6.16
N THR A 60 -6.40 -2.08 6.22
CA THR A 60 -5.02 -2.42 6.59
C THR A 60 -4.35 -3.12 5.43
N ILE A 61 -3.04 -2.96 5.33
CA ILE A 61 -2.26 -3.78 4.40
C ILE A 61 -2.22 -5.21 4.96
N ASP A 62 -2.61 -6.15 4.11
CA ASP A 62 -2.58 -7.59 4.44
C ASP A 62 -1.25 -8.20 3.96
N ARG A 63 -0.78 -7.79 2.78
CA ARG A 63 0.47 -8.26 2.19
C ARG A 63 1.12 -7.23 1.27
N SER A 64 2.41 -6.99 1.42
CA SER A 64 3.18 -6.22 0.43
C SER A 64 3.59 -7.11 -0.74
N ILE A 65 3.18 -6.76 -1.96
CA ILE A 65 3.55 -7.46 -3.20
C ILE A 65 4.55 -6.57 -3.94
N LYS A 66 5.82 -6.67 -3.55
CA LYS A 66 6.92 -6.03 -4.26
C LYS A 66 7.06 -6.74 -5.63
N GLU A 67 6.50 -6.17 -6.70
CA GLU A 67 6.83 -6.61 -8.06
C GLU A 67 8.03 -5.79 -8.56
N PHE A 68 9.01 -6.53 -9.08
CA PHE A 68 10.34 -6.12 -9.56
C PHE A 68 10.29 -5.22 -10.80
#